data_AF-W6L238-F1
#
_entry.id   AF-W6L238-F1
#
_cell.length_a   1.000
_cell.length_b   1.000
_cell.length_c   1.000
_cell.angle_alpha   90.00
_cell.angle_beta   90.00
_cell.angle_gamma   90.00
#
_symmetry.space_group_name_H-M   'P 1'
#
loop_
_entity.id
_entity.type
_entity.pdbx_description
1 polymer ?
#
loop_
_entity_poly.entity_id
_entity_poly.type
_entity_poly.pdbx_seq_one_letter_code
_entity_poly.pdbx_strand_id
1 'polypeptide(L)'
;MLSQNVAKSTAPSYYMIRTNLPNRKPLNQWEGVYYFSGITKRQQHVLLLQRKRMQMAYIQRFNESRAVLSQKLEERPWIFQTQPEHQERFLLKEGETFNRTVEEAFALACGLARHGMHLEAAQCVESLHFSRHLTVEQYVRLIDSLAGDILQERVLHTDAMSDPALTFKLMGDEAGEARVREAYRWYEWGMDLLREEVHRRGGTSLGKKTAAASQLMNALMRVSLTGGYTHVVAVANTLYDQMGAHGIHPTMTTYELVVLSLALQGRHVEAEDIARFLHHNHSDQITIAIYDALLIGHREARAFDRCDRLWQELVDRRWPRAKPRTAEIYLRSIVDHANTSVSEPHQRFGNLNVVEKKKSRWCCPSWMSSASPARTSLGPSWTRSRTRCGSSRSTKTASTSGGGR
;
A
#
# COMPACT_ATOMS: atom_id res chain seq x y z
N MET A 1 27.87 -8.83 -40.84
CA MET A 1 28.94 -7.91 -40.39
C MET A 1 28.32 -6.59 -39.95
N LEU A 2 28.87 -5.91 -38.94
CA LEU A 2 28.38 -4.60 -38.47
C LEU A 2 28.99 -3.47 -39.30
N SER A 3 28.15 -2.58 -39.85
CA SER A 3 28.62 -1.41 -40.63
C SER A 3 29.40 -0.38 -39.80
N GLN A 4 29.33 -0.48 -38.47
CA GLN A 4 30.09 0.36 -37.54
C GLN A 4 31.56 -0.08 -37.42
N ASN A 5 31.92 -1.28 -37.90
CA ASN A 5 33.29 -1.77 -37.92
C ASN A 5 34.05 -1.15 -39.10
N VAL A 6 34.44 0.11 -38.96
CA VAL A 6 35.18 0.87 -39.97
C VAL A 6 36.69 0.76 -39.73
N ALA A 7 37.48 0.70 -40.81
CA ALA A 7 38.95 0.72 -40.72
C ALA A 7 39.43 2.01 -40.04
N LYS A 8 40.21 1.87 -38.97
CA LYS A 8 40.80 3.00 -38.21
C LYS A 8 42.23 3.31 -38.63
N SER A 9 42.85 2.46 -39.44
CA SER A 9 44.23 2.56 -39.91
C SER A 9 44.25 2.66 -41.44
N THR A 10 45.18 3.44 -41.98
CA THR A 10 45.51 3.43 -43.41
C THR A 10 46.17 2.10 -43.81
N ALA A 11 46.23 1.81 -45.11
CA ALA A 11 47.01 0.69 -45.60
C ALA A 11 48.50 0.87 -45.20
N PRO A 12 49.19 -0.20 -44.73
CA PRO A 12 50.59 -0.11 -44.32
C PRO A 12 51.48 0.42 -45.46
N SER A 13 52.20 1.51 -45.22
CA SER A 13 53.09 2.13 -46.21
C SER A 13 54.19 2.97 -45.53
N TYR A 14 55.26 3.31 -46.27
CA TYR A 14 56.36 4.17 -45.78
C TYR A 14 55.91 5.57 -45.32
N TYR A 15 54.71 6.00 -45.70
CA TYR A 15 54.13 7.28 -45.29
C TYR A 15 53.99 7.39 -43.77
N MET A 16 53.72 6.26 -43.08
CA MET A 16 53.62 6.21 -41.61
C MET A 16 54.96 6.47 -40.91
N ILE A 17 56.10 6.24 -41.58
CA ILE A 17 57.45 6.44 -41.02
C ILE A 17 57.96 7.85 -41.35
N ARG A 18 57.62 8.36 -42.54
CA ARG A 18 58.20 9.60 -43.08
C ARG A 18 57.42 10.86 -42.71
N THR A 19 56.30 10.75 -42.00
CA THR A 19 55.46 11.90 -41.60
C THR A 19 55.26 11.95 -40.09
N ASN A 20 55.13 13.16 -39.52
CA ASN A 20 54.85 13.37 -38.09
C ASN A 20 53.35 13.26 -37.75
N LEU A 21 52.59 12.51 -38.55
CA LEU A 21 51.16 12.35 -38.30
C LEU A 21 50.94 11.46 -37.07
N PRO A 22 49.97 11.80 -36.20
CA PRO A 22 49.70 11.01 -35.00
C PRO A 22 49.08 9.66 -35.38
N ASN A 23 49.66 8.57 -34.86
CA ASN A 23 49.16 7.21 -35.08
C ASN A 23 47.88 6.88 -34.29
N ARG A 24 47.47 7.76 -33.36
CA ARG A 24 46.28 7.60 -32.52
C ARG A 24 45.62 8.93 -32.21
N LYS A 25 44.33 8.92 -31.90
CA LYS A 25 43.61 10.11 -31.43
C LYS A 25 44.15 10.54 -30.05
N PRO A 26 44.22 11.85 -29.76
CA PRO A 26 44.48 12.33 -28.40
C PRO A 26 43.33 11.91 -27.47
N LEU A 27 43.60 11.84 -26.17
CA LEU A 27 42.58 11.53 -25.18
C LEU A 27 41.54 12.65 -25.12
N ASN A 28 40.26 12.28 -25.08
CA ASN A 28 39.17 13.23 -24.89
C ASN A 28 39.01 13.52 -23.39
N GLN A 29 39.30 14.75 -22.97
CA GLN A 29 39.27 15.15 -21.56
C GLN A 29 37.87 15.07 -20.93
N TRP A 30 36.82 15.19 -21.74
CA TRP A 30 35.42 15.22 -21.27
C TRP A 30 34.70 13.87 -21.40
N GLU A 31 35.35 12.87 -22.00
CA GLU A 31 34.82 11.52 -22.07
C GLU A 31 35.10 10.81 -20.74
N GLY A 32 34.04 10.55 -19.97
CA GLY A 32 34.15 9.89 -18.68
C GLY A 32 34.72 8.47 -18.77
N VAL A 33 35.22 7.96 -17.64
CA VAL A 33 35.71 6.58 -17.56
C VAL A 33 34.54 5.62 -17.75
N TYR A 34 34.71 4.63 -18.61
CA TYR A 34 33.73 3.57 -18.78
C TYR A 34 33.69 2.65 -17.55
N TYR A 35 32.51 2.51 -16.94
CA TYR A 35 32.27 1.56 -15.86
C TYR A 35 31.02 0.72 -16.13
N PHE A 36 30.92 -0.44 -15.48
CA PHE A 36 29.79 -1.35 -15.66
C PHE A 36 28.63 -0.98 -14.71
N SER A 37 27.65 -0.23 -15.23
CA SER A 37 26.37 0.01 -14.55
C SER A 37 25.22 -0.52 -15.41
N GLY A 38 24.79 -1.74 -15.12
CA GLY A 38 23.65 -2.34 -15.83
C GLY A 38 23.38 -3.77 -15.37
N ILE A 39 22.15 -4.21 -15.63
CA ILE A 39 21.71 -5.58 -15.32
C ILE A 39 21.50 -6.39 -16.60
N THR A 40 21.75 -7.68 -16.51
CA THR A 40 21.47 -8.64 -17.59
C THR A 40 19.95 -8.89 -17.69
N LYS A 41 19.46 -9.32 -18.87
CA LYS A 41 18.06 -9.73 -19.03
C LYS A 41 17.68 -10.90 -18.12
N ARG A 42 18.63 -11.79 -17.80
CA ARG A 42 18.44 -12.87 -16.82
C ARG A 42 18.23 -12.31 -15.41
N GLN A 43 19.07 -11.38 -14.95
CA GLN A 43 18.90 -10.73 -13.64
C GLN A 43 17.55 -9.99 -13.56
N GLN A 44 17.19 -9.24 -14.60
CA GLN A 44 15.89 -8.58 -14.69
C GLN A 44 14.74 -9.58 -14.56
N HIS A 45 14.78 -10.70 -15.30
CA HIS A 45 13.77 -11.74 -15.23
C HIS A 45 13.66 -12.36 -13.82
N VAL A 46 14.79 -12.66 -13.18
CA VAL A 46 14.81 -13.20 -11.81
C VAL A 46 14.16 -12.23 -10.82
N LEU A 47 14.49 -10.94 -10.90
CA LEU A 47 13.88 -9.91 -10.04
C LEU A 47 12.36 -9.81 -10.25
N LEU A 48 11.90 -9.81 -11.50
CA LEU A 48 10.47 -9.78 -11.83
C LEU A 48 9.74 -11.04 -11.33
N LEU A 49 10.34 -12.22 -11.51
CA LEU A 49 9.78 -13.47 -11.03
C LEU A 49 9.68 -13.50 -9.49
N GLN A 50 10.71 -13.03 -8.79
CA GLN A 50 10.70 -12.92 -7.34
C GLN A 50 9.62 -11.97 -6.85
N ARG A 51 9.47 -10.79 -7.46
CA ARG A 51 8.39 -9.83 -7.14
C ARG A 51 7.02 -10.45 -7.32
N LYS A 52 6.78 -11.14 -8.44
CA LYS A 52 5.51 -11.84 -8.70
C LYS A 52 5.21 -12.90 -7.62
N ARG A 53 6.21 -13.68 -7.20
CA ARG A 53 6.03 -14.67 -6.13
C ARG A 53 5.69 -14.04 -4.78
N MET A 54 6.34 -12.93 -4.43
CA MET A 54 6.03 -12.18 -3.20
C MET A 54 4.59 -11.65 -3.24
N GLN A 55 4.15 -11.06 -4.35
CA GLN A 55 2.76 -10.62 -4.53
C GLN A 55 1.76 -11.76 -4.35
N MET A 56 2.01 -12.91 -4.97
CA MET A 56 1.15 -14.09 -4.80
C MET A 56 1.08 -14.57 -3.34
N ALA A 57 2.18 -14.49 -2.60
CA ALA A 57 2.19 -14.86 -1.17
C ALA A 57 1.31 -13.92 -0.33
N TYR A 58 1.34 -12.60 -0.59
CA TYR A 58 0.44 -11.65 0.08
C TYR A 58 -1.04 -11.91 -0.24
N ILE A 59 -1.36 -12.18 -1.52
CA ILE A 59 -2.73 -12.53 -1.95
C ILE A 59 -3.20 -13.80 -1.24
N GLN A 60 -2.35 -14.83 -1.21
CA GLN A 60 -2.68 -16.10 -0.56
C GLN A 60 -2.95 -15.90 0.94
N ARG A 61 -2.07 -15.18 1.64
CA ARG A 61 -2.25 -14.88 3.07
C ARG A 61 -3.55 -14.13 3.35
N PHE A 62 -3.88 -13.14 2.51
CA PHE A 62 -5.13 -12.39 2.61
C PHE A 62 -6.36 -13.27 2.37
N ASN A 63 -6.32 -14.15 1.37
CA ASN A 63 -7.42 -15.08 1.08
C ASN A 63 -7.62 -16.10 2.19
N GLU A 64 -6.54 -16.63 2.77
CA GLU A 64 -6.59 -17.55 3.90
C GLU A 64 -7.20 -16.88 5.13
N SER A 65 -6.76 -15.66 5.49
CA SER A 65 -7.32 -14.94 6.63
C SER A 65 -8.79 -14.56 6.42
N ARG A 66 -9.17 -14.16 5.20
CA ARG A 66 -10.55 -13.89 4.82
C ARG A 66 -11.42 -15.15 4.92
N ALA A 67 -10.94 -16.30 4.43
CA ALA A 67 -11.68 -17.56 4.47
C ALA A 67 -11.94 -18.02 5.92
N VAL A 68 -10.98 -17.84 6.83
CA VAL A 68 -11.18 -18.14 8.27
C VAL A 68 -12.31 -17.29 8.86
N LEU A 69 -12.43 -16.02 8.47
CA LEU A 69 -13.51 -15.16 8.96
C LEU A 69 -14.86 -15.55 8.36
N SER A 70 -14.91 -15.89 7.07
CA SER A 70 -16.12 -16.40 6.43
C SER A 70 -16.60 -17.70 7.08
N GLN A 71 -15.68 -18.62 7.39
CA GLN A 71 -16.02 -19.85 8.12
C GLN A 71 -16.59 -19.55 9.52
N LYS A 72 -15.96 -18.65 10.28
CA LYS A 72 -16.47 -18.23 11.60
C LYS A 72 -17.85 -17.59 11.52
N LEU A 73 -18.16 -16.92 10.40
CA LEU A 73 -19.46 -16.33 10.12
C LEU A 73 -20.52 -17.42 9.88
N GLU A 74 -20.19 -18.42 9.07
CA GLU A 74 -21.07 -19.56 8.77
C GLU A 74 -21.34 -20.44 9.99
N GLU A 75 -20.33 -20.65 10.85
CA GLU A 75 -20.47 -21.42 12.10
C GLU A 75 -21.39 -20.74 13.13
N ARG A 76 -21.72 -19.45 12.94
CA ARG A 76 -22.44 -18.62 13.92
C ARG A 76 -23.67 -17.93 13.30
N PRO A 77 -24.64 -18.68 12.76
CA PRO A 77 -25.80 -18.12 12.08
C PRO A 77 -26.72 -17.32 12.99
N TRP A 78 -26.64 -17.52 14.32
CA TRP A 78 -27.46 -16.80 15.31
C TRP A 78 -27.21 -15.29 15.32
N ILE A 79 -26.06 -14.82 14.85
CA ILE A 79 -25.75 -13.39 14.75
C ILE A 79 -26.73 -12.68 13.77
N PHE A 80 -27.29 -13.42 12.81
CA PHE A 80 -28.16 -12.90 11.76
C PHE A 80 -29.65 -13.14 11.98
N GLN A 81 -30.04 -13.84 13.03
CA GLN A 81 -31.46 -14.06 13.32
C GLN A 81 -32.04 -12.80 13.96
N THR A 82 -32.55 -11.91 13.11
CA THR A 82 -33.09 -10.57 13.41
C THR A 82 -34.39 -10.56 14.22
N GLN A 83 -34.89 -11.71 14.70
CA GLN A 83 -36.11 -11.71 15.51
C GLN A 83 -35.77 -11.43 16.99
N PRO A 84 -36.17 -10.26 17.53
CA PRO A 84 -35.86 -9.87 18.91
C PRO A 84 -36.43 -10.87 19.94
N GLU A 85 -37.54 -11.54 19.62
CA GLU A 85 -38.19 -12.53 20.49
C GLU A 85 -37.33 -13.79 20.73
N HIS A 86 -36.49 -14.18 19.76
CA HIS A 86 -35.61 -15.33 19.91
C HIS A 86 -34.33 -14.99 20.69
N GLN A 87 -33.88 -13.74 20.63
CA GLN A 87 -32.74 -13.27 21.42
C GLN A 87 -33.06 -13.30 22.92
N GLU A 88 -34.20 -12.75 23.36
CA GLU A 88 -34.56 -12.73 24.78
C GLU A 88 -34.64 -14.13 25.43
N ARG A 89 -35.10 -15.14 24.69
CA ARG A 89 -35.17 -16.53 25.20
C ARG A 89 -33.82 -17.20 25.35
N PHE A 90 -32.83 -16.82 24.53
CA PHE A 90 -31.46 -17.33 24.65
C PHE A 90 -30.71 -16.61 25.79
N LEU A 91 -31.01 -15.32 26.00
CA LEU A 91 -30.38 -14.45 27.00
C LEU A 91 -30.63 -14.87 28.47
N LEU A 92 -31.76 -15.51 28.76
CA LEU A 92 -32.15 -15.84 30.13
C LEU A 92 -31.44 -17.06 30.73
N LYS A 93 -30.72 -17.87 29.94
CA LYS A 93 -30.17 -19.16 30.43
C LYS A 93 -28.71 -19.13 30.87
N GLU A 94 -27.88 -18.17 30.43
CA GLU A 94 -26.45 -18.19 30.73
C GLU A 94 -25.82 -16.77 30.75
N GLY A 95 -25.88 -16.09 31.90
CA GLY A 95 -25.38 -14.71 32.03
C GLY A 95 -23.86 -14.54 31.80
N GLU A 96 -23.04 -15.57 32.08
CA GLU A 96 -21.58 -15.50 31.88
C GLU A 96 -21.14 -15.82 30.46
N THR A 97 -21.87 -16.67 29.72
CA THR A 97 -21.57 -16.94 28.32
C THR A 97 -21.96 -15.76 27.44
N PHE A 98 -22.88 -14.90 27.89
CA PHE A 98 -23.36 -13.75 27.15
C PHE A 98 -22.31 -12.66 26.89
N ASN A 99 -21.54 -12.23 27.89
CA ASN A 99 -20.53 -11.19 27.66
C ASN A 99 -19.45 -11.66 26.67
N ARG A 100 -19.11 -12.96 26.71
CA ARG A 100 -18.16 -13.56 25.76
C ARG A 100 -18.72 -13.56 24.34
N THR A 101 -20.01 -13.85 24.15
CA THR A 101 -20.60 -13.85 22.81
C THR A 101 -20.66 -12.45 22.20
N VAL A 102 -20.90 -11.40 23.00
CA VAL A 102 -20.86 -10.00 22.55
C VAL A 102 -19.45 -9.58 22.14
N GLU A 103 -18.44 -9.85 22.95
CA GLU A 103 -17.05 -9.52 22.63
C GLU A 103 -16.56 -10.26 21.37
N GLU A 104 -16.94 -11.54 21.22
CA GLU A 104 -16.61 -12.31 20.04
C GLU A 104 -17.33 -11.81 18.79
N ALA A 105 -18.60 -11.42 18.88
CA ALA A 105 -19.36 -10.82 17.77
C ALA A 105 -18.76 -9.45 17.37
N PHE A 106 -18.37 -8.63 18.34
CA PHE A 106 -17.67 -7.37 18.11
C PHE A 106 -16.32 -7.59 17.41
N ALA A 107 -15.53 -8.56 17.89
CA ALA A 107 -14.24 -8.90 17.29
C ALA A 107 -14.41 -9.46 15.86
N LEU A 108 -15.46 -10.25 15.62
CA LEU A 108 -15.81 -10.75 14.30
C LEU A 108 -16.20 -9.60 13.36
N ALA A 109 -17.07 -8.68 13.79
CA ALA A 109 -17.48 -7.50 13.01
C ALA A 109 -16.27 -6.63 12.62
N CYS A 110 -15.38 -6.35 13.58
CA CYS A 110 -14.12 -5.65 13.30
C CYS A 110 -13.26 -6.42 12.29
N GLY A 111 -13.13 -7.75 12.46
CA GLY A 111 -12.36 -8.60 11.57
C GLY A 111 -12.88 -8.58 10.12
N LEU A 112 -14.20 -8.67 9.96
CA LEU A 112 -14.89 -8.62 8.66
C LEU A 112 -14.64 -7.26 7.98
N ALA A 113 -14.87 -6.15 8.70
CA ALA A 113 -14.66 -4.80 8.20
C ALA A 113 -13.20 -4.54 7.78
N ARG A 114 -12.22 -5.00 8.57
CA ARG A 114 -10.77 -4.89 8.25
C ARG A 114 -10.38 -5.58 6.94
N HIS A 115 -11.10 -6.64 6.55
CA HIS A 115 -10.91 -7.35 5.27
C HIS A 115 -11.76 -6.79 4.11
N GLY A 116 -12.54 -5.72 4.33
CA GLY A 116 -13.42 -5.11 3.33
C GLY A 116 -14.81 -5.75 3.22
N MET A 117 -15.15 -6.73 4.06
CA MET A 117 -16.46 -7.39 4.13
C MET A 117 -17.44 -6.56 4.98
N HIS A 118 -17.72 -5.35 4.50
CA HIS A 118 -18.46 -4.32 5.24
C HIS A 118 -19.95 -4.61 5.34
N LEU A 119 -20.55 -5.33 4.38
CA LEU A 119 -21.97 -5.69 4.41
C LEU A 119 -22.26 -6.73 5.51
N GLU A 120 -21.41 -7.75 5.61
CA GLU A 120 -21.47 -8.78 6.63
C GLU A 120 -21.17 -8.19 8.02
N ALA A 121 -20.21 -7.27 8.09
CA ALA A 121 -19.93 -6.52 9.31
C ALA A 121 -21.12 -5.66 9.75
N ALA A 122 -21.78 -4.95 8.83
CA ALA A 122 -22.93 -4.10 9.13
C ALA A 122 -24.07 -4.87 9.81
N GLN A 123 -24.38 -6.08 9.33
CA GLN A 123 -25.39 -6.94 9.96
C GLN A 123 -25.02 -7.35 11.39
N CYS A 124 -23.73 -7.63 11.64
CA CYS A 124 -23.24 -7.90 12.99
C CYS A 124 -23.32 -6.67 13.90
N VAL A 125 -23.01 -5.48 13.38
CA VAL A 125 -23.04 -4.23 14.15
C VAL A 125 -24.48 -3.81 14.46
N GLU A 126 -25.42 -4.03 13.55
CA GLU A 126 -26.85 -3.77 13.78
C GLU A 126 -27.36 -4.55 14.99
N SER A 127 -27.10 -5.86 15.06
CA SER A 127 -27.55 -6.67 16.20
C SER A 127 -26.89 -6.27 17.52
N LEU A 128 -25.62 -5.86 17.49
CA LEU A 128 -24.90 -5.33 18.65
C LEU A 128 -25.42 -3.95 19.10
N HIS A 129 -25.81 -3.09 18.16
CA HIS A 129 -26.38 -1.78 18.46
C HIS A 129 -27.78 -1.92 19.09
N PHE A 130 -28.66 -2.73 18.51
CA PHE A 130 -30.03 -2.91 19.01
C PHE A 130 -30.08 -3.52 20.42
N SER A 131 -29.11 -4.36 20.75
CA SER A 131 -28.95 -4.93 22.09
C SER A 131 -28.33 -3.95 23.11
N ARG A 132 -27.95 -2.73 22.69
CA ARG A 132 -27.36 -1.67 23.52
C ARG A 132 -26.10 -2.09 24.29
N HIS A 133 -25.31 -3.01 23.74
CA HIS A 133 -24.07 -3.48 24.36
C HIS A 133 -22.82 -2.74 23.89
N LEU A 134 -22.93 -1.90 22.87
CA LEU A 134 -21.80 -1.14 22.36
C LEU A 134 -21.51 0.09 23.22
N THR A 135 -20.23 0.32 23.50
CA THR A 135 -19.72 1.57 24.08
C THR A 135 -19.25 2.53 23.00
N VAL A 136 -19.10 3.81 23.33
CA VAL A 136 -18.59 4.82 22.38
C VAL A 136 -17.20 4.47 21.85
N GLU A 137 -16.32 3.93 22.70
CA GLU A 137 -14.98 3.47 22.28
C GLU A 137 -15.04 2.30 21.29
N GLN A 138 -16.02 1.41 21.44
CA GLN A 138 -16.26 0.32 20.50
C GLN A 138 -16.73 0.84 19.14
N TYR A 139 -17.54 1.89 19.09
CA TYR A 139 -17.89 2.57 17.83
C TYR A 139 -16.67 3.17 17.14
N VAL A 140 -15.78 3.83 17.88
CA VAL A 140 -14.52 4.37 17.29
C VAL A 140 -13.73 3.24 16.62
N ARG A 141 -13.58 2.10 17.29
CA ARG A 141 -12.86 0.92 16.74
C ARG A 141 -13.58 0.30 15.53
N LEU A 142 -14.90 0.21 15.57
CA LEU A 142 -15.69 -0.30 14.44
C LEU A 142 -15.57 0.62 13.23
N ILE A 143 -15.74 1.93 13.41
CA ILE A 143 -15.56 2.89 12.32
C ILE A 143 -14.14 2.77 11.77
N ASP A 144 -13.12 2.77 12.63
CA ASP A 144 -11.73 2.60 12.20
C ASP A 144 -11.49 1.29 11.41
N SER A 145 -12.17 0.22 11.77
CA SER A 145 -12.08 -1.06 11.07
C SER A 145 -12.60 -0.98 9.62
N LEU A 146 -13.53 -0.07 9.30
CA LEU A 146 -14.02 0.17 7.93
C LEU A 146 -12.97 0.79 7.01
N ALA A 147 -11.89 1.37 7.56
CA ALA A 147 -10.75 1.79 6.73
C ALA A 147 -10.09 0.60 6.04
N GLY A 148 -10.28 -0.62 6.56
CA GLY A 148 -9.83 -1.85 5.91
C GLY A 148 -8.32 -2.01 5.95
N ASP A 149 -7.68 -1.95 7.11
CA ASP A 149 -6.20 -2.00 7.25
C ASP A 149 -5.56 -3.28 6.66
N ILE A 150 -6.21 -4.44 6.80
CA ILE A 150 -5.74 -5.70 6.22
C ILE A 150 -5.92 -5.70 4.69
N LEU A 151 -7.04 -5.14 4.21
CA LEU A 151 -7.25 -4.92 2.77
C LEU A 151 -6.23 -3.91 2.21
N GLN A 152 -5.92 -2.84 2.95
CA GLN A 152 -4.88 -1.87 2.60
C GLN A 152 -3.51 -2.55 2.51
N GLU A 153 -3.16 -3.45 3.43
CA GLU A 153 -1.91 -4.21 3.37
C GLU A 153 -1.83 -5.06 2.10
N ARG A 154 -2.92 -5.75 1.72
CA ARG A 154 -3.01 -6.46 0.44
C ARG A 154 -2.75 -5.51 -0.72
N VAL A 155 -3.57 -4.46 -0.85
CA VAL A 155 -3.50 -3.49 -1.95
C VAL A 155 -2.13 -2.83 -2.03
N LEU A 156 -1.53 -2.47 -0.90
CA LEU A 156 -0.19 -1.91 -0.80
C LEU A 156 0.85 -2.83 -1.44
N HIS A 157 0.85 -4.11 -1.10
CA HIS A 157 1.87 -5.05 -1.57
C HIS A 157 1.59 -5.64 -2.95
N THR A 158 0.32 -5.69 -3.38
CA THR A 158 -0.07 -6.30 -4.67
C THR A 158 -0.16 -5.26 -5.78
N ASP A 159 -1.05 -4.29 -5.63
CA ASP A 159 -1.49 -3.42 -6.73
C ASP A 159 -0.76 -2.08 -6.72
N ALA A 160 -0.53 -1.52 -5.53
CA ALA A 160 0.12 -0.23 -5.36
C ALA A 160 1.66 -0.29 -5.48
N MET A 161 2.25 -1.48 -5.66
CA MET A 161 3.72 -1.67 -5.75
C MET A 161 4.47 -1.02 -4.55
N SER A 162 3.88 -1.18 -3.37
CA SER A 162 4.30 -0.59 -2.10
C SER A 162 4.27 0.94 -2.05
N ASP A 163 3.57 1.62 -2.96
CA ASP A 163 3.42 3.07 -2.92
C ASP A 163 2.23 3.48 -2.00
N PRO A 164 2.50 4.15 -0.86
CA PRO A 164 1.45 4.50 0.09
C PRO A 164 0.42 5.49 -0.45
N ALA A 165 0.79 6.38 -1.37
CA ALA A 165 -0.16 7.36 -1.94
C ALA A 165 -1.14 6.68 -2.91
N LEU A 166 -0.62 5.75 -3.71
CA LEU A 166 -1.43 4.95 -4.63
C LEU A 166 -2.38 4.00 -3.89
N THR A 167 -2.00 3.50 -2.71
CA THR A 167 -2.89 2.69 -1.88
C THR A 167 -4.19 3.42 -1.54
N PHE A 168 -4.16 4.69 -1.15
CA PHE A 168 -5.39 5.45 -0.86
C PHE A 168 -6.30 5.58 -2.08
N LYS A 169 -5.70 5.82 -3.26
CA LYS A 169 -6.44 5.93 -4.53
C LYS A 169 -7.14 4.61 -4.88
N LEU A 170 -6.40 3.50 -4.86
CA LEU A 170 -6.92 2.18 -5.20
C LEU A 170 -7.91 1.63 -4.17
N MET A 171 -7.77 2.00 -2.90
CA MET A 171 -8.75 1.63 -1.87
C MET A 171 -10.12 2.26 -2.10
N GLY A 172 -10.18 3.43 -2.75
CA GLY A 172 -11.45 4.05 -3.15
C GLY A 172 -12.27 3.17 -4.09
N ASP A 173 -11.61 2.40 -4.95
CA ASP A 173 -12.26 1.51 -5.92
C ASP A 173 -12.84 0.24 -5.26
N GLU A 174 -12.32 -0.15 -4.09
CA GLU A 174 -12.76 -1.31 -3.30
C GLU A 174 -13.99 -0.93 -2.44
N ALA A 175 -15.12 -0.67 -3.11
CA ALA A 175 -16.40 -0.29 -2.52
C ALA A 175 -16.33 0.92 -1.56
N GLY A 176 -15.50 1.92 -1.91
CA GLY A 176 -15.24 3.08 -1.06
C GLY A 176 -16.51 3.83 -0.62
N GLU A 177 -17.45 4.05 -1.54
CA GLU A 177 -18.71 4.76 -1.23
C GLU A 177 -19.57 4.01 -0.22
N ALA A 178 -19.71 2.69 -0.36
CA ALA A 178 -20.50 1.87 0.55
C ALA A 178 -19.86 1.80 1.95
N ARG A 179 -18.53 1.66 2.03
CA ARG A 179 -17.80 1.69 3.30
C ARG A 179 -17.95 3.02 4.02
N VAL A 180 -17.84 4.15 3.30
CA VAL A 180 -18.02 5.47 3.90
C VAL A 180 -19.47 5.71 4.33
N ARG A 181 -20.46 5.27 3.55
CA ARG A 181 -21.88 5.36 3.94
C ARG A 181 -22.15 4.63 5.26
N GLU A 182 -21.64 3.41 5.42
CA GLU A 182 -21.75 2.68 6.69
C GLU A 182 -20.98 3.39 7.82
N ALA A 183 -19.82 3.99 7.53
CA ALA A 183 -19.08 4.76 8.53
C ALA A 183 -19.87 5.96 9.05
N TYR A 184 -20.58 6.70 8.18
CA TYR A 184 -21.48 7.78 8.62
C TYR A 184 -22.61 7.25 9.49
N ARG A 185 -23.23 6.13 9.09
CA ARG A 185 -24.31 5.51 9.87
C ARG A 185 -23.84 5.09 11.27
N TRP A 186 -22.68 4.44 11.37
CA TRP A 186 -22.12 4.01 12.66
C TRP A 186 -21.66 5.21 13.50
N TYR A 187 -21.19 6.27 12.85
CA TYR A 187 -20.86 7.54 13.52
C TYR A 187 -22.11 8.18 14.15
N GLU A 188 -23.24 8.21 13.45
CA GLU A 188 -24.50 8.74 13.98
C GLU A 188 -24.95 7.95 15.22
N TRP A 189 -24.94 6.61 15.16
CA TRP A 189 -25.24 5.76 16.31
C TRP A 189 -24.30 6.00 17.49
N GLY A 190 -23.00 6.12 17.24
CA GLY A 190 -22.01 6.44 18.27
C GLY A 190 -22.26 7.81 18.91
N MET A 191 -22.65 8.80 18.11
CA MET A 191 -22.98 10.14 18.59
C MET A 191 -24.29 10.18 19.39
N ASP A 192 -25.30 9.41 19.01
CA ASP A 192 -26.55 9.27 19.77
C ASP A 192 -26.30 8.61 21.13
N LEU A 193 -25.55 7.51 21.16
CA LEU A 193 -25.15 6.86 22.40
C LEU A 193 -24.38 7.82 23.33
N LEU A 194 -23.44 8.59 22.77
CA LEU A 194 -22.67 9.57 23.52
C LEU A 194 -23.57 10.67 24.13
N ARG A 195 -24.60 11.13 23.40
CA ARG A 195 -25.58 12.09 23.92
C ARG A 195 -26.37 11.49 25.09
N GLU A 196 -26.79 10.24 24.98
CA GLU A 196 -27.49 9.52 26.06
C GLU A 196 -26.60 9.35 27.30
N GLU A 197 -25.33 8.99 27.13
CA GLU A 197 -24.36 8.86 28.24
C GLU A 197 -24.13 10.19 28.97
N VAL A 198 -23.99 11.28 28.23
CA VAL A 198 -23.83 12.63 28.82
C VAL A 198 -25.09 13.07 29.56
N HIS A 199 -26.26 12.77 29.00
CA HIS A 199 -27.54 13.07 29.66
C HIS A 199 -27.69 12.29 30.98
N ARG A 200 -27.33 11.00 30.99
CA ARG A 200 -27.34 10.17 32.21
C ARG A 200 -26.40 10.68 33.30
N ARG A 201 -25.29 11.33 32.94
CA ARG A 201 -24.33 11.92 33.89
C ARG A 201 -24.75 13.30 34.40
N GLY A 202 -25.92 13.81 34.02
CA GLY A 202 -26.43 15.12 34.47
C GLY A 202 -25.70 16.33 33.85
N GLY A 203 -24.93 16.12 32.78
CA GLY A 203 -24.24 17.20 32.09
C GLY A 203 -25.18 18.00 31.17
N THR A 204 -25.47 19.25 31.51
CA THR A 204 -26.23 20.20 30.66
C THR A 204 -25.39 20.82 29.54
N SER A 205 -24.06 20.73 29.65
CA SER A 205 -23.12 21.14 28.61
C SER A 205 -23.04 20.05 27.53
N LEU A 206 -23.61 20.35 26.36
CA LEU A 206 -23.56 19.59 25.11
C LEU A 206 -22.39 18.58 25.07
N GLY A 207 -22.68 17.29 24.88
CA GLY A 207 -21.70 16.21 24.70
C GLY A 207 -20.66 16.40 23.58
N LYS A 208 -20.71 17.55 22.89
CA LYS A 208 -19.86 17.96 21.78
C LYS A 208 -18.44 18.38 22.21
N LYS A 209 -18.17 18.67 23.49
CA LYS A 209 -16.80 18.96 23.99
C LYS A 209 -16.06 17.73 24.53
N THR A 210 -16.62 16.54 24.39
CA THR A 210 -15.99 15.33 24.94
C THR A 210 -14.87 14.84 24.02
N ALA A 211 -13.80 14.30 24.62
CA ALA A 211 -12.71 13.68 23.85
C ALA A 211 -13.22 12.52 22.97
N ALA A 212 -14.26 11.81 23.42
CA ALA A 212 -14.90 10.72 22.66
C ALA A 212 -15.55 11.21 21.35
N ALA A 213 -16.21 12.38 21.34
CA ALA A 213 -16.75 12.97 20.12
C ALA A 213 -15.65 13.27 19.09
N SER A 214 -14.51 13.78 19.54
CA SER A 214 -13.35 14.05 18.67
C SER A 214 -12.76 12.76 18.11
N GLN A 215 -12.68 11.69 18.92
CA GLN A 215 -12.23 10.37 18.46
C GLN A 215 -13.16 9.76 17.41
N LEU A 216 -14.49 9.86 17.59
CA LEU A 216 -15.47 9.41 16.60
C LEU A 216 -15.31 10.15 15.26
N MET A 217 -15.18 11.49 15.31
CA MET A 217 -14.98 12.30 14.11
C MET A 217 -13.66 11.94 13.41
N ASN A 218 -12.58 11.74 14.16
CA ASN A 218 -11.29 11.32 13.59
C ASN A 218 -11.37 9.94 12.92
N ALA A 219 -12.09 9.00 13.51
CA ALA A 219 -12.32 7.69 12.91
C ALA A 219 -13.07 7.82 11.59
N LEU A 220 -14.14 8.63 11.56
CA LEU A 220 -14.90 8.90 10.34
C LEU A 220 -14.03 9.54 9.24
N MET A 221 -13.21 10.54 9.60
CA MET A 221 -12.27 11.17 8.68
C MET A 221 -11.26 10.16 8.12
N ARG A 222 -10.73 9.27 8.95
CA ARG A 222 -9.77 8.23 8.53
C ARG A 222 -10.37 7.26 7.52
N VAL A 223 -11.61 6.80 7.73
CA VAL A 223 -12.31 5.96 6.75
C VAL A 223 -12.57 6.72 5.46
N SER A 224 -12.98 7.99 5.56
CA SER A 224 -13.27 8.85 4.41
C SER A 224 -12.07 9.04 3.50
N LEU A 225 -10.84 9.05 4.04
CA LEU A 225 -9.60 9.06 3.24
C LEU A 225 -9.45 7.83 2.32
N THR A 226 -10.07 6.70 2.68
CA THR A 226 -10.03 5.46 1.90
C THR A 226 -11.28 5.25 1.05
N GLY A 227 -12.22 6.20 1.06
CA GLY A 227 -13.52 6.11 0.40
C GLY A 227 -13.56 6.52 -1.07
N GLY A 228 -12.45 7.02 -1.61
CA GLY A 228 -12.39 7.60 -2.95
C GLY A 228 -12.31 9.13 -2.95
N TYR A 229 -12.14 9.72 -4.13
CA TYR A 229 -11.78 11.14 -4.27
C TYR A 229 -12.82 12.10 -3.68
N THR A 230 -14.12 11.83 -3.88
CA THR A 230 -15.21 12.67 -3.36
C THR A 230 -15.18 12.78 -1.84
N HIS A 231 -14.93 11.65 -1.16
CA HIS A 231 -14.86 11.59 0.29
C HIS A 231 -13.55 12.15 0.84
N VAL A 232 -12.42 11.99 0.14
CA VAL A 232 -11.16 12.65 0.49
C VAL A 232 -11.32 14.17 0.46
N VAL A 233 -12.01 14.74 -0.54
CA VAL A 233 -12.33 16.17 -0.62
C VAL A 233 -13.23 16.62 0.53
N ALA A 234 -14.21 15.80 0.89
CA ALA A 234 -15.14 16.07 1.98
C ALA A 234 -14.44 16.18 3.35
N VAL A 235 -13.29 15.51 3.58
CA VAL A 235 -12.57 15.59 4.87
C VAL A 235 -12.18 17.02 5.23
N ALA A 236 -11.45 17.70 4.34
CA ALA A 236 -10.98 19.07 4.60
C ALA A 236 -12.11 20.10 4.53
N ASN A 237 -13.08 19.91 3.63
CA ASN A 237 -14.09 20.93 3.35
C ASN A 237 -15.34 20.79 4.21
N THR A 238 -15.92 19.59 4.33
CA THR A 238 -17.23 19.43 4.99
C THR A 238 -17.10 18.87 6.40
N LEU A 239 -16.30 17.82 6.60
CA LEU A 239 -16.18 17.17 7.91
C LEU A 239 -15.47 18.07 8.93
N TYR A 240 -14.42 18.76 8.51
CA TYR A 240 -13.71 19.71 9.38
C TYR A 240 -14.60 20.90 9.78
N ASP A 241 -15.35 21.47 8.84
CA ASP A 241 -16.30 22.57 9.12
C ASP A 241 -17.46 22.10 10.01
N GLN A 242 -18.01 20.90 9.75
CA GLN A 242 -19.05 20.31 10.59
C GLN A 242 -18.57 20.08 12.03
N MET A 243 -17.33 19.63 12.21
CA MET A 243 -16.73 19.49 13.53
C MET A 243 -16.69 20.83 14.27
N GLY A 244 -16.32 21.92 13.59
CA GLY A 244 -16.36 23.29 14.12
C GLY A 244 -17.78 23.77 14.44
N ALA A 245 -18.75 23.54 13.55
CA ALA A 245 -20.16 23.88 13.76
C ALA A 245 -20.80 23.08 14.91
N HIS A 246 -20.32 21.87 15.14
CA HIS A 246 -20.68 21.08 16.32
C HIS A 246 -19.91 21.51 17.57
N GLY A 247 -18.89 22.37 17.49
CA GLY A 247 -18.09 22.75 18.66
C GLY A 247 -17.29 21.58 19.22
N ILE A 248 -16.93 20.61 18.38
CA ILE A 248 -16.01 19.52 18.70
C ILE A 248 -14.59 20.05 18.52
N HIS A 249 -13.77 19.95 19.55
CA HIS A 249 -12.40 20.45 19.47
C HIS A 249 -11.51 19.51 18.63
N PRO A 250 -10.78 20.05 17.63
CA PRO A 250 -9.81 19.26 16.87
C PRO A 250 -8.69 18.76 17.76
N THR A 251 -8.18 17.60 17.43
CA THR A 251 -6.96 17.02 18.02
C THR A 251 -5.82 17.07 17.02
N MET A 252 -4.59 16.78 17.46
CA MET A 252 -3.43 16.69 16.58
C MET A 252 -3.67 15.75 15.39
N THR A 253 -4.27 14.58 15.65
CA THR A 253 -4.64 13.60 14.62
C THR A 253 -5.68 14.15 13.63
N THR A 254 -6.54 15.06 14.06
CA THR A 254 -7.50 15.71 13.16
C THR A 254 -6.77 16.56 12.12
N TYR A 255 -5.82 17.37 12.56
CA TYR A 255 -5.02 18.17 11.65
C TYR A 255 -4.16 17.31 10.72
N GLU A 256 -3.58 16.22 11.21
CA GLU A 256 -2.86 15.25 10.38
C GLU A 256 -3.73 14.69 9.25
N LEU A 257 -4.98 14.31 9.56
CA LEU A 257 -5.93 13.78 8.57
C LEU A 257 -6.35 14.85 7.55
N VAL A 258 -6.56 16.10 7.99
CA VAL A 258 -6.89 17.21 7.09
C VAL A 258 -5.72 17.52 6.15
N VAL A 259 -4.49 17.63 6.68
CA VAL A 259 -3.27 17.85 5.87
C VAL A 259 -3.09 16.71 4.86
N LEU A 260 -3.27 15.45 5.28
CA LEU A 260 -3.21 14.30 4.39
C LEU A 260 -4.30 14.35 3.31
N SER A 261 -5.52 14.75 3.66
CA SER A 261 -6.61 14.89 2.68
C SER A 261 -6.29 15.95 1.62
N LEU A 262 -5.77 17.11 2.02
CA LEU A 262 -5.36 18.19 1.12
C LEU A 262 -4.17 17.77 0.25
N ALA A 263 -3.21 17.05 0.82
CA ALA A 263 -2.07 16.49 0.11
C ALA A 263 -2.51 15.51 -0.98
N LEU A 264 -3.43 14.59 -0.68
CA LEU A 264 -3.99 13.65 -1.67
C LEU A 264 -4.80 14.34 -2.77
N GLN A 265 -5.35 15.53 -2.51
CA GLN A 265 -6.01 16.37 -3.51
C GLN A 265 -5.05 17.18 -4.38
N GLY A 266 -3.75 17.25 -4.01
CA GLY A 266 -2.77 18.13 -4.66
C GLY A 266 -2.80 19.58 -4.17
N ARG A 267 -3.63 19.92 -3.16
CA ARG A 267 -3.74 21.25 -2.53
C ARG A 267 -2.62 21.47 -1.50
N HIS A 268 -1.39 21.34 -1.95
CA HIS A 268 -0.20 21.38 -1.10
C HIS A 268 0.05 22.74 -0.43
N VAL A 269 -0.39 23.86 -1.03
CA VAL A 269 -0.25 25.20 -0.43
C VAL A 269 -1.06 25.29 0.88
N GLU A 270 -2.32 24.85 0.85
CA GLU A 270 -3.17 24.87 2.05
C GLU A 270 -2.69 23.86 3.10
N ALA A 271 -2.16 22.71 2.65
CA ALA A 271 -1.52 21.75 3.53
C ALA A 271 -0.30 22.37 4.25
N GLU A 272 0.54 23.13 3.53
CA GLU A 272 1.64 23.91 4.12
C GLU A 272 1.11 24.99 5.07
N ASP A 273 -0.01 25.66 4.77
CA ASP A 273 -0.61 26.70 5.62
C ASP A 273 -1.04 26.13 6.98
N ILE A 274 -1.70 24.97 6.99
CA ILE A 274 -2.09 24.27 8.21
C ILE A 274 -0.84 23.82 8.98
N ALA A 275 0.17 23.27 8.30
CA ALA A 275 1.43 22.88 8.95
C ALA A 275 2.15 24.09 9.58
N ARG A 276 2.16 25.24 8.90
CA ARG A 276 2.68 26.50 9.45
C ARG A 276 1.87 26.96 10.65
N PHE A 277 0.55 26.91 10.59
CA PHE A 277 -0.32 27.22 11.74
C PHE A 277 0.02 26.33 12.95
N LEU A 278 0.24 25.03 12.73
CA LEU A 278 0.63 24.09 13.80
C LEU A 278 2.02 24.40 14.34
N HIS A 279 2.97 24.79 13.49
CA HIS A 279 4.30 25.21 13.95
C HIS A 279 4.26 26.43 14.86
N HIS A 280 3.35 27.37 14.63
CA HIS A 280 3.24 28.58 15.45
C HIS A 280 2.45 28.36 16.74
N ASN A 281 1.38 27.54 16.72
CA ASN A 281 0.46 27.41 17.85
C ASN A 281 0.64 26.11 18.67
N HIS A 282 1.17 25.05 18.04
CA HIS A 282 1.22 23.70 18.59
C HIS A 282 2.56 23.00 18.28
N SER A 283 3.67 23.75 18.28
CA SER A 283 5.02 23.27 17.89
C SER A 283 5.40 21.93 18.52
N ASP A 284 5.05 21.75 19.80
CA ASP A 284 5.52 20.63 20.63
C ASP A 284 4.78 19.32 20.33
N GLN A 285 3.61 19.39 19.69
CA GLN A 285 2.74 18.24 19.43
C GLN A 285 2.86 17.71 17.99
N ILE A 286 3.74 18.29 17.16
CA ILE A 286 3.84 17.94 15.74
C ILE A 286 4.41 16.54 15.56
N THR A 287 3.59 15.66 15.00
CA THR A 287 3.96 14.29 14.67
C THR A 287 4.62 14.19 13.29
N ILE A 288 5.42 13.14 13.09
CA ILE A 288 5.98 12.77 11.79
C ILE A 288 4.92 12.58 10.68
N ALA A 289 3.68 12.26 11.04
CA ALA A 289 2.59 12.06 10.10
C ALA A 289 2.27 13.31 9.25
N ILE A 290 2.51 14.51 9.78
CA ILE A 290 2.36 15.76 9.01
C ILE A 290 3.43 15.84 7.92
N TYR A 291 4.68 15.54 8.25
CA TYR A 291 5.77 15.52 7.26
C TYR A 291 5.52 14.44 6.20
N ASP A 292 5.06 13.24 6.61
CA ASP A 292 4.67 12.19 5.67
C ASP A 292 3.57 12.68 4.70
N ALA A 293 2.54 13.37 5.22
CA ALA A 293 1.47 13.93 4.42
C ALA A 293 1.96 15.02 3.45
N LEU A 294 2.78 15.97 3.91
CA LEU A 294 3.36 17.01 3.06
C LEU A 294 4.27 16.42 1.97
N LEU A 295 5.12 15.46 2.31
CA LEU A 295 5.98 14.77 1.34
C LEU A 295 5.14 14.06 0.26
N ILE A 296 4.05 13.39 0.64
CA ILE A 296 3.10 12.81 -0.33
C ILE A 296 2.51 13.90 -1.22
N GLY A 297 2.04 15.01 -0.63
CA GLY A 297 1.40 16.11 -1.36
C GLY A 297 2.34 16.78 -2.37
N HIS A 298 3.58 17.09 -1.98
CA HIS A 298 4.57 17.68 -2.89
C HIS A 298 5.02 16.70 -3.97
N ARG A 299 5.16 15.41 -3.64
CA ARG A 299 5.47 14.37 -4.63
C ARG A 299 4.35 14.26 -5.68
N GLU A 300 3.09 14.26 -5.27
CA GLU A 300 1.93 14.25 -6.16
C GLU A 300 1.85 15.51 -7.03
N ALA A 301 2.19 16.67 -6.46
CA ALA A 301 2.32 17.94 -7.20
C ALA A 301 3.59 18.03 -8.07
N ARG A 302 4.46 17.01 -8.06
CA ARG A 302 5.78 16.99 -8.73
C ARG A 302 6.71 18.15 -8.33
N ALA A 303 6.55 18.66 -7.12
CA ALA A 303 7.38 19.72 -6.54
C ALA A 303 8.57 19.13 -5.78
N PHE A 304 9.48 18.45 -6.49
CA PHE A 304 10.57 17.68 -5.86
C PHE A 304 11.54 18.53 -5.02
N ASP A 305 11.80 19.79 -5.41
CA ASP A 305 12.63 20.71 -4.62
C ASP A 305 12.04 20.98 -3.23
N ARG A 306 10.70 20.95 -3.11
CA ARG A 306 10.01 21.11 -1.82
C ARG A 306 10.12 19.84 -0.98
N CYS A 307 10.05 18.66 -1.61
CA CYS A 307 10.31 17.39 -0.93
C CYS A 307 11.71 17.37 -0.31
N ASP A 308 12.72 17.82 -1.07
CA ASP A 308 14.10 17.91 -0.58
C ASP A 308 14.22 18.86 0.62
N ARG A 309 13.64 20.06 0.54
CA ARG A 309 13.67 21.03 1.66
C ARG A 309 13.01 20.48 2.92
N LEU A 310 11.84 19.83 2.80
CA LEU A 310 11.15 19.22 3.94
C LEU A 310 11.97 18.08 4.57
N TRP A 311 12.62 17.27 3.73
CA TRP A 311 13.51 16.21 4.23
C TRP A 311 14.72 16.78 4.97
N GLN A 312 15.38 17.81 4.41
CA GLN A 312 16.49 18.48 5.08
C GLN A 312 16.05 19.12 6.40
N GLU A 313 14.91 19.81 6.43
CA GLU A 313 14.34 20.38 7.65
C GLU A 313 14.11 19.30 8.73
N LEU A 314 13.58 18.14 8.34
CA LEU A 314 13.37 17.02 9.27
C LEU A 314 14.71 16.46 9.79
N VAL A 315 15.72 16.35 8.93
CA VAL A 315 17.07 15.89 9.29
C VAL A 315 17.76 16.89 10.23
N ASP A 316 17.62 18.20 9.96
CA ASP A 316 18.20 19.28 10.77
C ASP A 316 17.56 19.33 12.16
N ARG A 317 16.22 19.23 12.23
CA ARG A 317 15.49 19.23 13.51
C ARG A 317 15.71 17.95 14.32
N ARG A 318 15.93 16.80 13.66
CA ARG A 318 16.07 15.44 14.24
C ARG A 318 14.86 14.92 15.04
N TRP A 319 13.95 15.81 15.42
CA TRP A 319 12.68 15.52 16.07
C TRP A 319 11.56 16.28 15.34
N PRO A 320 10.41 15.64 15.03
CA PRO A 320 10.07 14.23 15.25
C PRO A 320 10.95 13.26 14.44
N ARG A 321 11.15 12.03 14.93
CA ARG A 321 12.01 11.05 14.25
C ARG A 321 11.38 10.57 12.95
N ALA A 322 12.16 10.59 11.86
CA ALA A 322 11.78 9.99 10.59
C ALA A 322 11.48 8.49 10.75
N LYS A 323 10.37 8.03 10.18
CA LYS A 323 10.01 6.61 10.11
C LYS A 323 10.52 5.99 8.79
N PRO A 324 10.61 4.65 8.68
CA PRO A 324 10.92 4.00 7.42
C PRO A 324 10.00 4.45 6.27
N ARG A 325 8.72 4.68 6.58
CA ARG A 325 7.74 5.22 5.64
C ARG A 325 8.12 6.61 5.10
N THR A 326 8.58 7.51 5.98
CA THR A 326 9.03 8.85 5.60
C THR A 326 10.19 8.79 4.61
N ALA A 327 11.19 7.96 4.92
CA ALA A 327 12.34 7.74 4.04
C ALA A 327 11.92 7.11 2.71
N GLU A 328 10.98 6.16 2.72
CA GLU A 328 10.44 5.56 1.50
C GLU A 328 9.76 6.59 0.60
N ILE A 329 8.88 7.44 1.16
CA ILE A 329 8.18 8.49 0.40
C ILE A 329 9.19 9.44 -0.24
N TYR A 330 10.20 9.87 0.52
CA TYR A 330 11.25 10.75 0.04
C TYR A 330 12.10 10.09 -1.08
N LEU A 331 12.59 8.87 -0.88
CA LEU A 331 13.36 8.15 -1.90
C LEU A 331 12.55 7.91 -3.18
N ARG A 332 11.25 7.62 -3.06
CA ARG A 332 10.35 7.53 -4.23
C ARG A 332 10.28 8.87 -4.96
N SER A 333 10.21 9.99 -4.25
CA SER A 333 10.23 11.32 -4.88
C SER A 333 11.52 11.59 -5.68
N ILE A 334 12.68 11.13 -5.20
CA ILE A 334 13.96 11.22 -5.94
C ILE A 334 13.90 10.35 -7.20
N VAL A 335 13.39 9.12 -7.10
CA VAL A 335 13.25 8.22 -8.25
C VAL A 335 12.27 8.78 -9.28
N ASP A 336 11.16 9.37 -8.83
CA ASP A 336 10.18 10.01 -9.70
C ASP A 336 10.81 11.21 -10.42
N HIS A 337 11.54 12.07 -9.71
CA HIS A 337 12.31 13.19 -10.29
C HIS A 337 13.30 12.68 -11.35
N ALA A 338 14.11 11.68 -11.01
CA ALA A 338 15.13 11.13 -11.90
C ALA A 338 14.56 10.54 -13.20
N ASN A 339 13.32 10.03 -13.15
CA ASN A 339 12.63 9.47 -14.32
C ASN A 339 11.79 10.50 -15.09
N THR A 340 11.65 11.74 -14.61
CA THR A 340 10.91 12.78 -15.34
C THR A 340 11.68 13.22 -16.58
N SER A 341 11.02 13.17 -17.74
CA SER A 341 11.60 13.67 -18.99
C SER A 341 11.56 15.19 -19.04
N VAL A 342 12.67 15.80 -19.42
CA VAL A 342 12.75 17.24 -19.75
C VAL A 342 12.17 17.53 -21.14
N SER A 343 11.90 18.80 -21.44
CA SER A 343 11.46 19.23 -22.77
C SER A 343 12.50 18.92 -23.86
N GLU A 344 12.06 18.77 -25.10
CA GLU A 344 12.90 18.42 -26.27
C GLU A 344 14.21 19.23 -26.38
N PRO A 345 14.26 20.56 -26.13
CA PRO A 345 15.51 21.33 -26.21
C PRO A 345 16.62 20.78 -25.29
N HIS A 346 16.25 20.24 -24.14
CA HIS A 346 17.17 19.67 -23.15
C HIS A 346 17.48 18.19 -23.40
N GLN A 347 16.75 17.51 -24.29
CA GLN A 347 16.97 16.10 -24.64
C GLN A 347 18.07 15.88 -25.71
N ARG A 348 18.69 16.95 -26.22
CA ARG A 348 19.72 16.87 -27.27
C ARG A 348 20.95 16.06 -26.86
N PHE A 349 21.27 16.05 -25.56
CA PHE A 349 22.39 15.32 -25.00
C PHE A 349 21.89 14.40 -23.88
N GLY A 350 22.27 13.12 -23.91
CA GLY A 350 21.99 12.20 -22.80
C GLY A 350 20.53 11.71 -22.70
N ASN A 351 19.80 11.61 -23.81
CA ASN A 351 18.42 11.13 -23.80
C ASN A 351 18.33 9.67 -23.28
N LEU A 352 18.08 9.52 -21.97
CA LEU A 352 18.06 8.25 -21.22
C LEU A 352 17.16 7.21 -21.89
N ASN A 353 16.06 7.65 -22.51
CA ASN A 353 15.07 6.79 -23.16
C ASN A 353 15.46 6.35 -24.59
N VAL A 354 16.45 6.99 -25.22
CA VAL A 354 16.86 6.70 -26.61
C VAL A 354 18.11 5.80 -26.67
N VAL A 355 18.84 5.64 -25.57
CA VAL A 355 20.07 4.81 -25.52
C VAL A 355 19.78 3.30 -25.61
N GLU A 356 18.51 2.85 -25.67
CA GLU A 356 18.20 1.45 -26.04
C GLU A 356 18.35 1.14 -27.54
N LYS A 357 18.56 2.14 -28.42
CA LYS A 357 18.78 1.85 -29.86
C LYS A 357 20.24 1.44 -30.14
N LYS A 358 20.40 0.14 -30.39
CA LYS A 358 21.58 -0.63 -30.86
C LYS A 358 22.50 -1.21 -29.78
N LYS A 359 21.95 -2.07 -28.92
CA LYS A 359 22.71 -3.25 -28.47
C LYS A 359 22.74 -4.25 -29.63
N SER A 360 23.76 -4.19 -30.48
CA SER A 360 24.02 -5.22 -31.48
C SER A 360 24.09 -6.57 -30.75
N ARG A 361 23.26 -7.52 -31.18
CA ARG A 361 23.30 -8.91 -30.69
C ARG A 361 24.73 -9.41 -30.84
N TRP A 362 25.41 -9.63 -29.73
CA TRP A 362 26.58 -10.50 -29.71
C TRP A 362 26.07 -11.89 -30.07
N CYS A 363 26.29 -12.30 -31.31
CA CYS A 363 26.13 -13.69 -31.71
C CYS A 363 27.09 -14.52 -30.86
N CYS A 364 26.55 -15.36 -29.98
CA CYS A 364 27.26 -16.58 -29.60
C CYS A 364 27.45 -17.43 -30.87
N PRO A 365 28.63 -18.00 -31.12
CA PRO A 365 28.81 -18.95 -32.21
C PRO A 365 27.95 -20.19 -31.92
N SER A 366 26.96 -20.43 -32.76
CA SER A 366 26.31 -21.73 -32.88
C SER A 366 27.34 -22.71 -33.42
N TRP A 367 27.77 -23.68 -32.60
CA TRP A 367 28.37 -24.88 -33.12
C TRP A 367 27.27 -25.79 -33.66
N MET A 368 27.39 -26.07 -34.96
CA MET A 368 26.67 -27.08 -35.71
C MET A 368 27.13 -28.48 -35.28
N SER A 369 26.17 -29.39 -35.18
CA SER A 369 26.25 -30.76 -35.73
C SER A 369 24.80 -31.17 -35.99
N SER A 370 24.28 -31.09 -37.23
CA SER A 370 24.29 -32.14 -38.28
C SER A 370 23.89 -33.52 -37.72
N ALA A 371 22.92 -34.28 -38.20
CA ALA A 371 22.07 -34.23 -39.38
C ALA A 371 20.92 -35.28 -39.24
N SER A 372 19.68 -34.91 -39.60
CA SER A 372 18.76 -35.57 -40.56
C SER A 372 18.44 -37.10 -40.50
N PRO A 373 17.36 -37.59 -41.19
CA PRO A 373 16.02 -37.02 -41.38
C PRO A 373 14.86 -38.08 -41.33
N ALA A 374 13.63 -37.59 -41.54
CA ALA A 374 12.42 -38.32 -42.00
C ALA A 374 11.70 -39.20 -40.94
N ARG A 375 10.37 -39.33 -40.88
CA ARG A 375 9.28 -39.14 -41.86
C ARG A 375 7.93 -39.17 -41.08
N THR A 376 6.89 -38.50 -41.61
CA THR A 376 5.43 -38.87 -41.64
C THR A 376 4.79 -39.56 -40.42
N SER A 377 3.59 -39.30 -39.91
CA SER A 377 2.37 -38.59 -40.34
C SER A 377 1.27 -39.01 -39.34
N LEU A 378 0.12 -38.33 -39.34
CA LEU A 378 -1.20 -38.78 -38.83
C LEU A 378 -1.46 -38.76 -37.30
N GLY A 379 -2.28 -37.79 -36.89
CA GLY A 379 -3.65 -38.04 -36.42
C GLY A 379 -3.89 -38.58 -34.99
N PRO A 380 -5.07 -38.31 -34.40
CA PRO A 380 -5.26 -38.21 -32.96
C PRO A 380 -5.98 -39.42 -32.34
N SER A 381 -5.82 -39.63 -31.03
CA SER A 381 -6.86 -40.30 -30.23
C SER A 381 -6.75 -40.00 -28.73
N TRP A 382 -7.92 -39.67 -28.18
CA TRP A 382 -8.24 -39.80 -26.76
C TRP A 382 -8.18 -41.25 -26.32
N THR A 383 -7.77 -41.52 -25.07
CA THR A 383 -8.62 -42.06 -23.98
C THR A 383 -7.79 -42.64 -22.81
N ARG A 384 -8.25 -42.33 -21.59
CA ARG A 384 -8.40 -43.22 -20.39
C ARG A 384 -7.49 -44.47 -20.35
N SER A 385 -6.80 -44.80 -19.25
CA SER A 385 -7.36 -44.95 -17.90
C SER A 385 -6.33 -45.57 -16.94
N ARG A 386 -6.54 -45.29 -15.65
CA ARG A 386 -6.37 -46.15 -14.45
C ARG A 386 -5.33 -47.28 -14.49
N THR A 387 -4.47 -47.30 -13.47
CA THR A 387 -4.52 -48.23 -12.30
C THR A 387 -3.34 -47.85 -11.38
N ARG A 388 -3.54 -47.54 -10.10
CA ARG A 388 -3.93 -48.36 -8.94
C ARG A 388 -2.76 -49.21 -8.40
N CYS A 389 -2.66 -49.21 -7.07
CA CYS A 389 -1.78 -49.98 -6.19
C CYS A 389 -0.35 -49.44 -6.10
N GLY A 390 0.21 -49.17 -4.93
CA GLY A 390 -0.19 -49.54 -3.58
C GLY A 390 1.09 -49.82 -2.79
N SER A 391 1.15 -49.29 -1.57
CA SER A 391 1.81 -49.85 -0.37
C SER A 391 3.10 -50.66 -0.60
N SER A 392 4.24 -50.33 0.00
CA SER A 392 4.41 -50.39 1.45
C SER A 392 5.91 -50.23 1.79
N ARG A 393 6.14 -49.78 3.03
CA ARG A 393 7.23 -50.09 3.99
C ARG A 393 8.37 -51.00 3.48
N SER A 394 9.64 -50.80 3.82
CA SER A 394 10.15 -50.64 5.18
C SER A 394 11.65 -50.29 5.20
N THR A 395 12.04 -49.56 6.26
CA THR A 395 13.28 -49.59 7.05
C THR A 395 14.50 -50.46 6.63
N LYS A 396 15.69 -49.86 6.68
CA LYS A 396 16.98 -50.38 7.24
C LYS A 396 18.02 -49.24 7.16
N THR A 397 18.45 -48.56 8.25
CA THR A 397 19.53 -48.89 9.21
C THR A 397 20.87 -49.32 8.60
N ALA A 398 21.90 -48.48 8.79
CA ALA A 398 23.34 -48.76 9.10
C ALA A 398 24.16 -47.55 8.59
N SER A 399 24.82 -46.71 9.41
CA SER A 399 25.95 -46.90 10.33
C SER A 399 27.27 -47.35 9.66
N THR A 400 28.21 -46.41 9.50
CA THR A 400 29.69 -46.54 9.60
C THR A 400 30.26 -45.14 9.27
N SER A 401 30.82 -44.36 10.19
CA SER A 401 32.10 -44.47 10.92
C SER A 401 33.36 -44.34 10.05
N GLY A 402 34.22 -43.39 10.43
CA GLY A 402 35.63 -43.29 10.03
C GLY A 402 35.88 -42.27 8.92
N GLY A 403 36.76 -41.28 9.03
CA GLY A 403 37.81 -41.05 10.02
C GLY A 403 39.02 -40.45 9.28
N GLY A 404 39.46 -39.26 9.72
CA GLY A 404 40.82 -38.73 9.66
C GLY A 404 41.59 -38.71 8.33
N ARG A 405 41.91 -37.51 7.85
CA ARG A 405 43.17 -36.81 8.18
C ARG A 405 43.04 -35.33 7.84
#